data_AF-A0A965MWE1-F1
#
_entry.id   AF-A0A965MWE1-F1
#
_cell.length_a   1.000
_cell.length_b   1.000
_cell.length_c   1.000
_cell.angle_alpha   90.00
_cell.angle_beta   90.00
_cell.angle_gamma   90.00
#
_symmetry.space_group_name_H-M   'P 1'
#
loop_
_entity.id
_entity.type
_entity.pdbx_description
1 polymer ?
#
loop_
_entity_poly.entity_id
_entity_poly.type
_entity_poly.pdbx_seq_one_letter_code
_entity_poly.pdbx_strand_id
1 'polypeptide(L)' 'GPKFSHYLQLMIACKHFIIPNSSFAWWAAWLNENPDKIVICPKRWFNRDDINTSDLIPNGWLQWK' A
#
# COMPACT_ATOMS: atom_id res chain seq x y z
N GLY A 1 -14.18 -7.80 13.88
CA GLY A 1 -15.22 -7.39 14.85
C GLY A 1 -15.60 -5.94 14.63
N PRO A 2 -16.77 -5.48 15.11
CA PRO A 2 -17.32 -4.15 14.84
C PRO A 2 -16.38 -2.98 15.23
N LYS A 3 -15.44 -3.21 16.17
CA LYS A 3 -14.44 -2.23 16.58
C LYS A 3 -13.54 -1.71 15.43
N PHE A 4 -13.27 -2.53 14.42
CA PHE A 4 -12.30 -2.24 13.36
C PHE A 4 -12.93 -2.08 11.98
N SER A 5 -14.26 -2.13 11.88
CA SER A 5 -14.97 -2.15 10.60
C SER A 5 -14.76 -0.92 9.73
N HIS A 6 -14.28 0.19 10.34
CA HIS A 6 -14.08 1.47 9.67
C HIS A 6 -12.60 1.84 9.43
N TYR A 7 -11.66 0.96 9.82
CA TYR A 7 -10.22 1.29 9.76
C TYR A 7 -9.74 1.50 8.32
N LEU A 8 -10.24 0.70 7.38
CA LEU A 8 -9.87 0.84 5.99
C LEU A 8 -10.36 2.17 5.43
N GLN A 9 -11.60 2.58 5.72
CA GLN A 9 -12.16 3.87 5.29
C GLN A 9 -11.33 5.04 5.84
N LEU A 10 -10.89 4.96 7.09
CA LEU A 10 -10.03 5.99 7.70
C LEU A 10 -8.67 6.06 7.02
N MET A 11 -8.05 4.91 6.71
CA MET A 11 -6.76 4.88 5.99
C MET A 11 -6.90 5.37 4.55
N ILE A 12 -7.98 5.01 3.84
CA ILE A 12 -8.26 5.50 2.48
C ILE A 12 -8.36 7.03 2.46
N ALA A 13 -8.80 7.68 3.54
CA ALA A 13 -8.89 9.14 3.62
C ALA A 13 -7.54 9.87 3.81
N CYS A 14 -6.43 9.15 3.97
CA CYS A 14 -5.10 9.78 4.08
C CYS A 14 -4.65 10.45 2.76
N LYS A 15 -3.85 11.51 2.86
CA LYS A 15 -3.31 12.24 1.69
C LYS A 15 -2.14 11.52 1.03
N HIS A 16 -1.25 10.94 1.83
CA HIS A 16 -0.04 10.22 1.41
C HIS A 16 0.14 8.98 2.30
N PHE A 17 0.90 8.00 1.81
CA PHE A 17 1.03 6.69 2.42
C PHE A 17 2.50 6.26 2.53
N ILE A 18 2.88 5.78 3.71
CA ILE A 18 4.08 4.96 3.90
C ILE A 18 3.57 3.62 4.40
N ILE A 19 3.69 2.58 3.59
CA ILE A 19 3.11 1.26 3.88
C ILE A 19 4.20 0.22 4.13
N PRO A 20 3.96 -0.77 5.00
CA PRO A 20 4.77 -1.98 5.06
C PRO A 20 4.34 -2.98 3.97
N ASN A 21 5.00 -4.14 3.92
CA ASN A 21 4.58 -5.30 3.11
C ASN A 21 3.30 -5.93 3.68
N SER A 22 2.18 -5.20 3.60
CA SER A 22 0.90 -5.57 4.17
C SER A 22 -0.19 -5.39 3.12
N SER A 23 -0.95 -6.46 2.86
CA SER A 23 -2.10 -6.41 1.96
C SER A 23 -3.14 -5.37 2.42
N PHE A 24 -3.33 -5.21 3.73
CA PHE A 24 -4.30 -4.25 4.27
C PHE A 24 -3.89 -2.80 3.96
N ALA A 25 -2.64 -2.44 4.20
CA ALA A 25 -2.13 -1.10 3.90
C ALA A 25 -2.03 -0.84 2.39
N TRP A 26 -1.68 -1.86 1.60
CA TRP A 26 -1.65 -1.80 0.14
C TRP A 26 -3.03 -1.46 -0.43
N TRP A 27 -4.08 -2.15 0.02
CA TRP A 27 -5.45 -1.87 -0.44
C TRP A 27 -5.93 -0.47 -0.04
N ALA A 28 -5.56 0.02 1.14
CA ALA A 28 -5.89 1.38 1.55
C ALA A 28 -5.28 2.43 0.60
N ALA A 29 -4.00 2.28 0.24
CA ALA A 29 -3.32 3.18 -0.67
C ALA A 29 -3.82 3.06 -2.12
N TRP A 30 -4.18 1.84 -2.56
CA TRP A 30 -4.74 1.59 -3.88
C TRP A 30 -6.12 2.25 -4.06
N LEU A 31 -7.02 2.06 -3.09
CA LEU A 31 -8.39 2.57 -3.12
C LEU A 31 -8.50 4.08 -2.87
N ASN A 32 -7.44 4.74 -2.40
CA ASN A 32 -7.41 6.20 -2.28
C ASN A 32 -7.46 6.85 -3.68
N GLU A 33 -8.44 7.71 -3.92
CA GLU A 33 -8.67 8.36 -5.23
C GLU A 33 -7.94 9.70 -5.40
N ASN A 34 -7.13 10.13 -4.42
CA ASN A 34 -6.40 11.39 -4.54
C ASN A 34 -5.34 11.29 -5.65
N PRO A 35 -5.43 12.09 -6.73
CA PRO A 35 -4.46 12.02 -7.83
C PRO A 35 -3.06 12.48 -7.42
N ASP A 36 -2.96 13.33 -6.39
CA ASP A 36 -1.70 13.85 -5.86
C ASP A 36 -1.13 12.97 -4.73
N LYS A 37 -1.66 11.76 -4.55
CA LYS A 37 -1.17 10.84 -3.51
C LYS A 37 0.27 10.44 -3.79
N ILE A 38 1.04 10.33 -2.71
CA ILE A 38 2.39 9.78 -2.74
C ILE A 38 2.33 8.50 -1.92
N VAL A 39 2.76 7.40 -2.51
CA VAL A 39 2.81 6.09 -1.84
C VAL A 39 4.24 5.62 -1.82
N ILE A 40 4.74 5.29 -0.63
CA ILE A 40 6.07 4.74 -0.40
C ILE A 40 5.91 3.34 0.19
N CYS A 41 6.49 2.34 -0.46
CA CYS A 41 6.48 0.94 -0.03
C CYS A 41 7.89 0.33 -0.04
N PRO A 42 8.15 -0.79 0.65
CA PRO A 42 9.46 -1.45 0.61
C PRO A 42 9.69 -2.07 -0.76
N LYS A 43 10.94 -2.04 -1.23
CA LYS A 43 11.34 -2.66 -2.50
C LYS A 43 11.25 -4.19 -2.42
N ARG A 44 11.63 -4.76 -1.29
CA ARG A 44 11.55 -6.20 -1.04
C ARG A 44 10.21 -6.53 -0.40
N TRP A 45 9.27 -7.07 -1.18
CA TRP A 45 7.95 -7.45 -0.65
C TRP A 45 7.95 -8.81 0.06
N PHE A 46 8.66 -9.79 -0.50
CA PHE A 46 8.82 -11.13 0.07
C PHE A 46 10.29 -11.42 0.40
N ASN A 47 10.52 -12.28 1.39
CA ASN A 47 11.86 -12.79 1.74
C ASN A 47 12.34 -13.91 0.79
N ARG A 48 11.72 -14.02 -0.38
CA ARG A 48 11.89 -15.07 -1.38
C ARG A 48 11.98 -14.43 -2.75
N ASP A 49 13.03 -14.78 -3.49
CA ASP A 49 13.32 -14.19 -4.79
C ASP A 49 12.65 -14.96 -5.95
N ASP A 50 12.04 -16.11 -5.66
CA ASP A 50 11.33 -16.95 -6.64
C ASP A 50 9.86 -16.53 -6.85
N ILE A 51 9.40 -15.53 -6.11
CA ILE A 51 8.06 -14.97 -6.26
C ILE A 51 8.13 -13.78 -7.22
N ASN A 52 7.41 -13.87 -8.34
CA ASN A 52 7.29 -12.74 -9.25
C ASN A 52 6.43 -11.65 -8.62
N THR A 53 6.98 -10.45 -8.46
CA THR A 53 6.29 -9.25 -7.94
C THR A 53 6.21 -8.11 -8.95
N SER A 54 6.42 -8.40 -10.24
CA SER A 54 6.47 -7.37 -11.30
C SER A 54 5.18 -6.57 -11.44
N ASP A 55 4.03 -7.16 -11.09
CA ASP A 55 2.68 -6.59 -11.18
C ASP A 55 2.14 -6.09 -9.84
N LEU A 56 2.90 -6.26 -8.75
CA LEU A 56 2.45 -6.00 -7.39
C LEU A 56 2.44 -4.51 -7.04
N ILE A 57 3.41 -3.74 -7.56
CA ILE A 57 3.58 -2.33 -7.23
C ILE A 57 3.13 -1.48 -8.42
N PRO A 58 2.06 -0.67 -8.25
CA PRO A 58 1.61 0.22 -9.30
C PRO A 58 2.66 1.23 -9.75
N ASN A 59 2.59 1.59 -11.04
CA ASN A 59 3.41 2.65 -11.59
C ASN A 59 3.20 3.96 -10.80
N GLY A 60 4.31 4.64 -10.49
CA GLY A 60 4.32 5.89 -9.72
C GLY A 60 4.47 5.72 -8.20
N TRP A 61 4.36 4.50 -7.67
CA TRP A 61 4.67 4.25 -6.26
C TRP A 61 6.19 4.23 -6.05
N LEU A 62 6.64 4.94 -5.02
CA LEU A 62 8.04 5.03 -4.65
C LEU A 62 8.44 3.82 -3.81
N GLN A 63 9.63 3.29 -4.07
CA GLN A 63 10.17 2.14 -3.32
C GLN A 63 11.38 2.56 -2.50
N TRP A 64 11.39 2.21 -1.21
CA TRP A 64 12.56 2.38 -0.34
C TRP A 64 13.25 1.03 -0.07
N LYS A 65 14.52 1.09 0.35
CA LYS A 65 15.46 -0.05 0.41
C LYS A 65 14.89 -1.33 1.00
#